data_AF-A0ABD2LVG3-F1
#
_entry.id   AF-A0ABD2LVG3-F1
#
_cell.length_a   1.000
_cell.length_b   1.000
_cell.length_c   1.000
_cell.angle_alpha   90.00
_cell.angle_beta   90.00
_cell.angle_gamma   90.00
#
_symmetry.space_group_name_H-M   'P 1'
#
loop_
_entity.id
_entity.type
_entity.pdbx_description
1 polymer ?
#
loop_
_entity_poly.entity_id
_entity_poly.type
_entity_poly.pdbx_seq_one_letter_code
_entity_poly.pdbx_strand_id
1 'polypeptide(L)'
;MFSRRSSMTVKEEQIFDSFINFLRSELWQISINEFIEQRSIVFERDSNVGDASTSDDTYHSLYGEYRKIVHDLLDAHCSDGGTTRDELMKTLKSIEQIKNLSQKEQKRKNCSKRHLAKYLEKNGKKKKKKIWKKKDK
;
A
#
# COMPACT_ATOMS: atom_id res chain seq x y z
N MET A 1 3.64 14.72 27.09
CA MET A 1 3.70 15.17 25.69
C MET A 1 2.78 14.27 24.86
N PHE A 2 1.61 14.78 24.50
CA PHE A 2 0.62 14.01 23.73
C PHE A 2 1.13 13.81 22.30
N SER A 3 1.40 12.55 21.95
CA SER A 3 1.69 12.13 20.58
C SER A 3 0.49 12.48 19.73
N ARG A 4 0.61 13.48 18.85
CA ARG A 4 -0.40 13.80 17.85
C ARG A 4 -0.62 12.56 17.00
N ARG A 5 -1.71 11.85 17.27
CA ARG A 5 -2.23 10.83 16.37
C ARG A 5 -2.73 11.59 15.16
N SER A 6 -2.04 11.45 14.03
CA SER A 6 -2.54 11.98 12.76
C SER A 6 -3.75 11.14 12.39
N SER A 7 -4.95 11.55 12.81
CA SER A 7 -6.17 11.05 12.16
C SER A 7 -6.31 11.80 10.85
N MET A 8 -6.72 11.10 9.79
CA MET A 8 -7.18 11.77 8.58
C MET A 8 -8.35 12.70 8.94
N THR A 9 -8.48 13.77 8.17
CA THR A 9 -9.66 14.61 8.20
C THR A 9 -10.79 13.96 7.41
N VAL A 10 -12.03 14.29 7.74
CA VAL A 10 -13.22 13.78 7.02
C VAL A 10 -13.15 14.09 5.52
N LYS A 11 -12.59 15.27 5.15
CA LYS A 11 -12.39 15.66 3.76
C LYS A 11 -11.39 14.74 3.04
N GLU A 12 -10.29 14.39 3.69
CA GLU A 12 -9.29 13.46 3.13
C GLU A 12 -9.86 12.05 2.94
N GLU A 13 -10.71 11.58 3.86
CA GLU A 13 -11.40 10.29 3.71
C GLU A 13 -12.35 10.31 2.51
N GLN A 14 -13.14 11.37 2.35
CA GLN A 14 -14.04 11.52 1.19
C GLN A 14 -13.29 11.58 -0.15
N ILE A 15 -12.19 12.34 -0.22
CA ILE A 15 -11.35 12.42 -1.43
C ILE A 15 -10.79 11.04 -1.76
N PHE A 16 -10.31 10.30 -0.75
CA PHE A 16 -9.78 8.96 -0.94
C PHE A 16 -10.85 7.97 -1.41
N ASP A 17 -12.01 7.93 -0.76
CA ASP A 17 -13.08 7.01 -1.12
C ASP A 17 -13.61 7.29 -2.53
N SER A 18 -13.78 8.58 -2.88
CA SER A 18 -14.13 9.01 -4.23
C SER A 18 -13.10 8.51 -5.25
N PHE A 19 -11.81 8.67 -4.96
CA PHE A 19 -10.74 8.21 -5.84
C PHE A 19 -10.70 6.68 -5.99
N ILE A 20 -10.91 5.92 -4.91
CA ILE A 20 -10.98 4.45 -4.97
C ILE A 20 -12.19 3.99 -5.79
N ASN A 21 -13.33 4.67 -5.66
CA ASN A 21 -14.50 4.38 -6.47
C ASN A 21 -14.26 4.71 -7.95
N PHE A 22 -13.53 5.79 -8.24
CA PHE A 22 -13.11 6.11 -9.60
C PHE A 22 -12.20 5.03 -10.20
N LEU A 23 -11.20 4.52 -9.48
CA LEU A 23 -10.36 3.42 -9.97
C LEU A 23 -11.14 2.12 -10.24
N ARG A 24 -12.29 1.96 -9.58
CA ARG A 24 -13.21 0.82 -9.79
C ARG A 24 -14.27 1.10 -10.86
N SER A 25 -14.37 2.34 -11.33
CA SER A 25 -15.38 2.74 -12.31
C SER A 25 -15.07 2.19 -13.69
N GLU A 26 -16.12 2.04 -14.51
CA GLU A 26 -15.98 1.61 -15.90
C GLU A 26 -15.13 2.58 -16.72
N LEU A 27 -15.19 3.88 -16.44
CA LEU A 27 -14.36 4.89 -17.10
C LEU A 27 -12.86 4.56 -16.96
N TRP A 28 -12.42 4.22 -15.75
CA TRP A 28 -11.05 3.78 -15.54
C TRP A 28 -10.78 2.41 -16.17
N GLN A 29 -11.64 1.42 -15.88
CA GLN A 29 -11.40 0.03 -16.29
C GLN A 29 -11.37 -0.13 -17.81
N ILE A 30 -12.33 0.45 -18.53
CA ILE A 30 -12.43 0.36 -19.98
C ILE A 30 -11.20 1.02 -20.62
N SER A 31 -10.87 2.26 -20.26
CA SER A 31 -9.75 2.98 -20.88
C SER A 31 -8.40 2.29 -20.66
N ILE A 32 -8.19 1.69 -19.49
CA ILE A 32 -6.94 0.97 -19.21
C ILE A 32 -6.92 -0.39 -19.92
N ASN A 33 -8.03 -1.13 -19.91
CA ASN A 33 -8.10 -2.43 -20.58
C ASN A 33 -7.96 -2.29 -22.09
N GLU A 34 -8.64 -1.31 -22.70
CA GLU A 34 -8.54 -1.03 -24.14
C GLU A 34 -7.09 -0.72 -24.54
N PHE A 35 -6.38 0.09 -23.75
CA PHE A 35 -4.97 0.36 -24.00
C PHE A 35 -4.11 -0.91 -23.95
N ILE A 36 -4.32 -1.75 -22.93
CA ILE A 36 -3.59 -3.02 -22.78
C ILE A 36 -3.90 -3.95 -23.96
N GLU A 37 -5.16 -4.12 -24.33
CA GLU A 37 -5.57 -4.97 -25.45
C GLU A 37 -4.91 -4.52 -26.76
N GLN A 38 -4.86 -3.21 -27.03
CA GLN A 38 -4.28 -2.67 -28.26
C GLN A 38 -2.75 -2.67 -28.30
N ARG A 39 -2.07 -2.55 -27.15
CA ARG A 39 -0.62 -2.31 -27.08
C ARG A 39 0.20 -3.43 -26.47
N SER A 40 -0.44 -4.45 -25.86
CA SER A 40 0.27 -5.51 -25.13
C SER A 40 1.09 -6.46 -26.00
N ILE A 41 0.76 -6.62 -27.28
CA ILE A 41 1.41 -7.57 -28.19
C ILE A 41 2.93 -7.38 -28.29
N VAL A 42 3.42 -6.14 -28.18
CA VAL A 42 4.85 -5.82 -28.23
C VAL A 42 5.64 -6.27 -26.99
N PHE A 43 4.94 -6.65 -25.92
CA PHE A 43 5.53 -7.17 -24.69
C PHE A 43 5.56 -8.71 -24.66
N GLU A 44 5.03 -9.39 -25.69
CA GLU A 44 5.12 -10.84 -25.78
C GLU A 44 6.57 -11.27 -26.08
N ARG A 45 7.15 -12.09 -25.20
CA ARG A 45 8.44 -12.72 -25.47
C ARG A 45 8.24 -13.83 -26.48
N ASP A 46 8.62 -13.58 -27.73
CA ASP A 46 8.84 -14.66 -28.67
C ASP A 46 9.98 -15.54 -28.15
N SER A 47 9.63 -16.71 -27.63
CA SER A 47 10.58 -17.69 -27.11
C SER A 47 11.26 -18.51 -28.23
N ASN A 48 10.88 -18.29 -29.50
CA ASN A 48 11.30 -19.11 -30.64
C ASN A 48 11.88 -18.33 -31.84
N VAL A 49 11.96 -17.01 -31.81
CA VAL A 49 12.57 -16.24 -32.91
C VAL A 49 13.71 -15.41 -32.34
N GLY A 50 14.94 -15.74 -32.75
CA GLY A 50 16.19 -15.13 -32.30
C GLY A 50 16.41 -13.68 -32.73
N ASP A 51 15.35 -12.88 -32.85
CA ASP A 51 15.45 -11.46 -33.21
C ASP A 51 14.31 -10.59 -32.64
N ALA A 52 13.78 -10.92 -31.46
CA ALA A 52 12.79 -10.07 -30.78
C ALA A 52 13.49 -8.94 -30.00
N SER A 53 14.20 -8.07 -30.71
CA SER A 53 14.69 -6.80 -30.15
C SER A 53 13.60 -5.73 -30.26
N THR A 54 12.49 -5.90 -29.51
CA THR A 54 11.62 -4.75 -29.23
C THR A 54 12.51 -3.68 -28.59
N SER A 55 12.73 -2.60 -29.33
CA SER A 55 13.67 -1.55 -28.92
C SER A 55 13.19 -0.90 -27.63
N ASP A 56 14.14 -0.54 -26.76
CA ASP A 56 13.87 0.23 -25.54
C ASP A 56 13.03 1.50 -25.85
N ASP A 57 13.24 2.08 -27.03
CA ASP A 57 12.48 3.21 -27.56
C ASP A 57 10.99 2.94 -27.72
N THR A 58 10.61 1.71 -28.14
CA THR A 58 9.20 1.33 -28.31
C THR A 58 8.50 1.26 -26.95
N TYR A 59 9.17 0.69 -25.95
CA TYR A 59 8.65 0.64 -24.58
C TYR A 59 8.53 2.03 -23.96
N HIS A 60 9.52 2.89 -24.18
CA HIS A 60 9.46 4.28 -23.73
C HIS A 60 8.32 5.07 -24.37
N SER A 61 8.09 4.89 -25.67
CA SER A 61 6.96 5.52 -26.38
C SER A 61 5.62 5.06 -25.79
N LEU A 62 5.43 3.75 -25.60
CA LEU A 62 4.20 3.19 -25.04
C LEU A 62 3.95 3.62 -23.60
N TYR A 63 5.01 3.72 -22.79
CA TYR A 63 4.91 4.28 -21.45
C TYR A 63 4.47 5.75 -21.49
N GLY A 64 4.96 6.53 -22.46
CA GLY A 64 4.52 7.91 -22.69
C GLY A 64 3.02 8.00 -23.00
N GLU A 65 2.53 7.16 -23.91
CA GLU A 65 1.10 7.07 -24.26
C GLU A 65 0.25 6.67 -23.05
N TYR A 66 0.64 5.61 -22.34
CA TYR A 66 -0.05 5.16 -21.13
C TYR A 66 -0.10 6.25 -20.06
N ARG A 67 1.03 6.92 -19.82
CA ARG A 67 1.13 8.02 -18.87
C ARG A 67 0.17 9.15 -19.23
N LYS A 68 0.01 9.45 -20.51
CA LYS A 68 -0.92 10.48 -20.98
C LYS A 68 -2.37 10.09 -20.69
N ILE A 69 -2.77 8.86 -21.00
CA ILE A 69 -4.14 8.35 -20.71
C ILE A 69 -4.42 8.45 -19.21
N VAL A 70 -3.51 7.96 -18.37
CA VAL A 70 -3.66 8.02 -16.91
C VAL A 70 -3.75 9.48 -16.44
N HIS A 71 -2.94 10.38 -17.00
CA HIS A 71 -2.97 11.80 -16.65
C HIS A 71 -4.32 12.43 -16.99
N ASP A 72 -4.82 12.20 -18.20
CA ASP A 72 -6.08 12.77 -18.69
C ASP A 72 -7.27 12.24 -17.86
N LEU A 73 -7.26 10.94 -17.52
CA LEU A 73 -8.26 10.31 -16.64
C LEU A 73 -8.26 10.91 -15.23
N LEU A 74 -7.07 11.14 -14.66
CA LEU A 74 -6.93 11.74 -13.33
C LEU A 74 -7.36 13.21 -13.32
N ASP A 75 -7.03 13.97 -14.36
CA ASP A 75 -7.43 15.37 -14.50
C ASP A 75 -8.95 15.49 -14.67
N ALA A 76 -9.58 14.61 -15.44
CA ALA A 76 -11.03 14.53 -15.55
C ALA A 76 -11.68 14.23 -14.20
N HIS A 77 -11.21 13.20 -13.48
CA HIS A 77 -11.72 12.88 -12.15
C HIS A 77 -11.59 14.05 -11.15
N CYS A 78 -10.43 14.72 -11.15
CA CYS A 78 -10.18 15.87 -10.28
C CYS A 78 -11.12 17.04 -10.62
N SER A 79 -11.31 17.30 -11.91
CA SER A 79 -12.19 18.38 -12.40
C SER A 79 -13.65 18.12 -12.03
N ASP A 80 -14.14 16.90 -12.24
CA ASP A 80 -15.53 16.51 -11.94
C ASP A 80 -15.80 16.48 -10.42
N GLY A 81 -14.83 16.02 -9.65
CA GLY A 81 -14.90 15.95 -8.19
C GLY A 81 -14.62 17.28 -7.48
N GLY A 82 -14.34 18.36 -8.22
CA GLY A 82 -13.97 19.66 -7.64
C GLY A 82 -12.75 19.60 -6.72
N THR A 83 -11.85 18.63 -6.94
CA THR A 83 -10.70 18.35 -6.10
C THR A 83 -9.42 18.65 -6.87
N THR A 84 -8.43 19.26 -6.23
CA THR A 84 -7.15 19.49 -6.91
C THR A 84 -6.25 18.26 -6.86
N ARG A 85 -5.39 18.11 -7.87
CA ARG A 85 -4.42 17.00 -7.90
C ARG A 85 -3.47 17.00 -6.70
N ASP A 86 -3.13 18.20 -6.20
CA ASP A 86 -2.29 18.36 -5.01
C ASP A 86 -2.99 17.88 -3.74
N GLU A 87 -4.30 18.15 -3.59
CA GLU A 87 -5.10 17.64 -2.47
C GLU A 87 -5.24 16.11 -2.52
N LEU A 88 -5.46 15.54 -3.70
CA LEU A 88 -5.48 14.09 -3.90
C LEU A 88 -4.11 13.48 -3.51
N MET A 89 -3.01 14.03 -4.02
CA MET A 89 -1.67 13.54 -3.70
C MET A 89 -1.32 13.67 -2.22
N LYS A 90 -1.73 14.76 -1.57
CA LYS A 90 -1.56 14.94 -0.12
C LYS A 90 -2.30 13.87 0.66
N THR A 91 -3.56 13.61 0.31
CA THR A 91 -4.40 12.57 0.91
C THR A 91 -3.75 11.20 0.80
N LEU A 92 -3.27 10.82 -0.41
CA LEU A 92 -2.60 9.55 -0.65
C LEU A 92 -1.31 9.39 0.18
N LYS A 93 -0.48 10.43 0.25
CA LYS A 93 0.74 10.44 1.08
C LYS A 93 0.44 10.31 2.57
N SER A 94 -0.60 10.97 3.07
CA SER A 94 -1.02 10.87 4.47
C SER A 94 -1.42 9.43 4.84
N ILE A 95 -2.14 8.73 3.94
CA ILE A 95 -2.55 7.33 4.14
C ILE A 95 -1.35 6.39 4.20
N GLU A 96 -0.38 6.57 3.31
CA GLU A 96 0.85 5.77 3.29
C GLU A 96 1.59 5.88 4.63
N GLN A 97 1.73 7.11 5.16
CA GLN A 97 2.35 7.35 6.45
C GLN A 97 1.58 6.68 7.60
N ILE A 98 0.25 6.71 7.57
CA ILE A 98 -0.61 6.04 8.56
C ILE A 98 -0.41 4.52 8.52
N LYS A 99 -0.37 3.90 7.32
CA LYS A 99 -0.11 2.46 7.17
C LYS A 99 1.26 2.09 7.74
N ASN A 100 2.29 2.88 7.45
CA ASN A 100 3.65 2.65 7.94
C ASN A 100 3.76 2.78 9.46
N LEU A 101 3.06 3.75 10.07
CA LEU A 101 2.99 3.92 11.52
C LEU A 101 2.26 2.76 12.20
N SER A 102 1.13 2.32 11.64
CA SER A 102 0.35 1.17 12.14
C SER A 102 1.16 -0.12 12.15
N GLN A 103 1.91 -0.41 11.07
CA GLN A 103 2.79 -1.58 11.02
C GLN A 103 3.91 -1.53 12.06
N LYS A 104 4.48 -0.34 12.32
CA LYS A 104 5.52 -0.14 13.33
C LYS A 104 4.99 -0.33 14.75
N GLU A 105 3.79 0.14 15.04
CA GLU A 105 3.10 -0.09 16.31
C GLU A 105 2.75 -1.57 16.52
N GLN A 106 2.30 -2.27 15.47
CA GLN A 106 1.99 -3.70 15.53
C GLN A 106 3.25 -4.52 15.84
N LYS A 107 4.40 -4.19 15.21
CA LYS A 107 5.70 -4.80 15.52
C LYS A 107 6.13 -4.54 16.97
N ARG A 108 5.92 -3.32 17.49
CA ARG A 108 6.23 -2.97 18.89
C ARG A 108 5.37 -3.75 19.89
N LYS A 109 4.06 -3.86 19.65
CA LYS A 109 3.14 -4.68 20.47
C LYS A 109 3.54 -6.15 20.47
N ASN A 110 3.94 -6.69 19.32
CA ASN A 110 4.40 -8.08 19.20
C ASN A 110 5.74 -8.33 19.92
N CYS A 111 6.70 -7.41 19.86
CA CYS A 111 7.93 -7.49 20.64
C CYS A 111 7.66 -7.44 22.15
N SER A 112 6.75 -6.57 22.60
CA SER A 112 6.38 -6.45 24.02
C SER A 112 5.69 -7.72 24.54
N LYS A 113 4.79 -8.32 23.76
CA LYS A 113 4.14 -9.61 24.09
C LYS A 113 5.17 -10.74 24.22
N ARG A 114 6.16 -10.82 23.32
CA ARG A 114 7.25 -11.81 23.41
C ARG A 114 8.12 -11.62 24.65
N HIS A 115 8.40 -10.37 25.04
CA HIS A 115 9.14 -10.07 26.26
C HIS A 115 8.37 -10.48 27.53
N LEU A 116 7.07 -10.19 27.57
CA LEU A 116 6.20 -10.57 28.69
C LEU A 116 6.06 -12.09 28.80
N ALA A 117 5.92 -12.80 27.68
CA ALA A 117 5.88 -14.26 27.64
C ALA A 117 7.17 -14.89 28.20
N LYS A 118 8.35 -14.38 27.80
CA LYS A 118 9.64 -14.81 28.36
C LYS A 118 9.75 -14.55 29.86
N TYR A 119 9.25 -13.42 30.34
CA TYR A 119 9.28 -13.08 31.77
C TYR A 119 8.37 -14.00 32.61
N LEU A 120 7.16 -14.28 32.12
CA LEU A 120 6.22 -15.20 32.76
C LEU A 120 6.74 -16.64 32.78
N GLU A 121 7.38 -17.11 31.71
CA GLU A 121 7.98 -18.45 31.65
C GLU A 121 9.14 -18.59 32.66
N LYS A 122 10.01 -17.56 32.75
CA LYS A 122 11.14 -17.53 33.69
C LYS A 122 10.68 -17.50 35.15
N ASN A 123 9.56 -16.82 35.44
CA ASN A 123 9.01 -16.73 36.79
C ASN A 123 8.09 -17.90 37.19
N GLY A 124 7.40 -18.52 36.23
CA GLY A 124 6.68 -19.79 36.43
C GLY A 124 7.64 -20.93 36.77
N LYS A 125 8.81 -20.99 36.12
CA LYS A 125 9.89 -21.93 36.45
C LYS A 125 10.51 -21.66 37.83
N LYS A 126 10.60 -20.40 38.28
CA LYS A 126 11.06 -20.04 39.63
C LYS A 126 10.05 -20.41 40.74
N LYS A 127 8.74 -20.26 40.51
CA LYS A 127 7.71 -20.69 41.47
C LYS A 127 7.73 -22.20 41.68
N LYS A 128 7.90 -23.00 40.62
CA LYS A 128 8.04 -24.46 40.74
C LYS A 128 9.29 -24.85 41.54
N LYS A 129 10.46 -24.22 41.33
CA LYS A 129 11.68 -24.54 42.12
C LYS A 129 11.61 -24.18 43.61
N LYS A 130 10.79 -23.19 44.02
CA LYS A 130 10.63 -22.85 45.45
C LYS A 130 9.70 -23.80 46.21
N ILE A 131 8.78 -24.49 45.53
CA ILE A 131 7.86 -25.44 46.16
C ILE A 131 8.60 -26.76 46.52
N TRP A 132 9.61 -27.15 45.73
CA TRP A 132 10.41 -28.35 46.00
C TRP A 132 11.49 -28.17 47.08
N LYS A 133 11.84 -26.93 47.46
CA LYS A 133 12.84 -26.67 48.53
C LYS A 133 12.25 -26.55 49.95
N LYS A 134 10.93 -26.69 50.11
CA LYS A 134 10.25 -26.62 51.42
C LYS A 134 9.72 -27.96 51.93
N LYS A 135 10.05 -29.07 51.26
CA LYS A 135 9.53 -30.41 51.58
C LYS A 135 10.58 -31.38 52.18
N ASP A 136 11.80 -30.88 52.45
CA ASP A 136 12.90 -31.67 53.02
C ASP A 136 13.45 -31.01 54.30
N LYS A 137 12.59 -30.77 55.30
CA LYS A 137 13.04 -30.51 56.67
C LYS A 137 12.05 -31.06 57.68
#